data_AF-A0A7S3AKP4-F1
#
_entry.id   AF-A0A7S3AKP4-F1
#
_cell.length_a   1.000
_cell.length_b   1.000
_cell.length_c   1.000
_cell.angle_alpha   90.00
_cell.angle_beta   90.00
_cell.angle_gamma   90.00
#
_symmetry.space_group_name_H-M   'P 1'
#
loop_
_entity.id
_entity.type
_entity.pdbx_description
1 polymer ?
#
loop_
_entity_poly.entity_id
_entity_poly.type
_entity_poly.pdbx_seq_one_letter_code
_entity_poly.pdbx_strand_id
1 'polypeptide(L)'
;VEAAEEAEEEAEGEASFRGYLANTGAAEELARVLVGLEEAESRPEDPVSFLRAYLDSGDLPEVVRKHREDVKAIQKENESLHARASELSTRLSEVISAVAAREEQVHPPLLAELVALFTYEEPPPPPTKGGKGKKEAPPPEPDPTAELPPPELDLSKAYAALSASFPPSDDAPWLVEGFEPPTGVYGNTALDAWVRRCFVFGSDLQCHHVGLSLQQLIECASRGEAEEPISPELAAGLHAACVSLPLVAAELMPHAAAPAAEE
;
A
#
# COMPACT_ATOMS: atom_id res chain seq x y z
N VAL A 1 -2.01 -12.32 40.67
CA VAL A 1 -2.22 -12.32 39.21
C VAL A 1 -0.97 -12.91 38.57
N GLU A 2 0.21 -12.33 38.77
CA GLU A 2 1.52 -12.92 38.41
C GLU A 2 1.71 -14.40 38.82
N ALA A 3 1.53 -14.73 40.11
CA ALA A 3 1.71 -16.11 40.58
C ALA A 3 0.63 -17.09 40.05
N ALA A 4 -0.46 -16.59 39.49
CA ALA A 4 -1.47 -17.42 38.83
C ALA A 4 -1.14 -17.61 37.34
N GLU A 5 -0.59 -16.59 36.69
CA GLU A 5 -0.06 -16.68 35.31
C GLU A 5 1.13 -17.63 35.21
N GLU A 6 2.12 -17.56 36.11
CA GLU A 6 3.26 -18.51 36.11
C GLU A 6 2.82 -19.96 36.30
N ALA A 7 1.82 -20.21 37.16
CA ALA A 7 1.30 -21.55 37.40
C ALA A 7 0.51 -22.09 36.19
N GLU A 8 -0.15 -21.23 35.43
CA GLU A 8 -0.85 -21.60 34.20
C GLU A 8 0.16 -21.93 33.08
N GLU A 9 1.23 -21.15 32.96
CA GLU A 9 2.30 -21.37 31.98
C GLU A 9 3.08 -22.67 32.25
N GLU A 10 3.37 -22.98 33.53
CA GLU A 10 3.98 -24.27 33.92
C GLU A 10 3.04 -25.46 33.62
N ALA A 11 1.74 -25.32 33.87
CA ALA A 11 0.76 -26.37 33.61
C ALA A 11 0.59 -26.65 32.12
N GLU A 12 0.59 -25.61 31.28
CA GLU A 12 0.61 -25.75 29.82
C GLU A 12 1.90 -26.42 29.33
N GLY A 13 3.05 -26.06 29.92
CA GLY A 13 4.34 -26.71 29.66
C GLY A 13 4.33 -28.21 29.96
N GLU A 14 3.81 -28.61 31.13
CA GLU A 14 3.70 -30.02 31.51
C GLU A 14 2.75 -30.80 30.60
N ALA A 15 1.59 -30.23 30.27
CA ALA A 15 0.61 -30.86 29.41
C ALA A 15 1.17 -31.06 27.98
N SER A 16 1.85 -30.05 27.47
CA SER A 16 2.55 -30.09 26.18
C SER A 16 3.65 -31.15 26.16
N PHE A 17 4.45 -31.23 27.22
CA PHE A 17 5.53 -32.23 27.34
C PHE A 17 4.98 -33.66 27.41
N ARG A 18 3.91 -33.91 28.18
CA ARG A 18 3.24 -35.22 28.22
C ARG A 18 2.65 -35.59 26.86
N GLY A 19 2.04 -34.63 26.17
CA GLY A 19 1.53 -34.81 24.81
C GLY A 19 2.63 -35.17 23.82
N TYR A 20 3.79 -34.51 23.89
CA TYR A 20 4.95 -34.83 23.08
C TYR A 20 5.46 -36.26 23.33
N LEU A 21 5.62 -36.66 24.59
CA LEU A 21 6.11 -38.01 24.94
C LEU A 21 5.19 -39.12 24.44
N ALA A 22 3.87 -38.90 24.47
CA ALA A 22 2.87 -39.85 23.96
C ALA A 22 2.84 -39.88 22.43
N ASN A 23 2.80 -38.71 21.77
CA ASN A 23 2.67 -38.62 20.32
C ASN A 23 3.91 -39.09 19.56
N THR A 24 5.10 -38.96 20.17
CA THR A 24 6.36 -39.38 19.55
C THR A 24 6.73 -40.84 19.84
N GLY A 25 6.00 -41.52 20.73
CA GLY A 25 6.37 -42.86 21.22
C GLY A 25 7.60 -42.88 22.15
N ALA A 26 8.11 -41.70 22.54
CA ALA A 26 9.31 -41.60 23.37
C ALA A 26 9.12 -42.24 24.76
N ALA A 27 7.91 -42.19 25.32
CA ALA A 27 7.60 -42.85 26.58
C ALA A 27 7.74 -44.38 26.48
N GLU A 28 7.35 -44.98 25.35
CA GLU A 28 7.39 -46.42 25.12
C GLU A 28 8.83 -46.91 24.91
N GLU A 29 9.63 -46.14 24.17
CA GLU A 29 11.06 -46.41 24.01
C GLU A 29 11.82 -46.28 25.34
N LEU A 30 11.55 -45.21 26.12
CA LEU A 30 12.15 -45.05 27.46
C LEU A 30 11.78 -46.22 28.38
N ALA A 31 10.51 -46.65 28.38
CA ALA A 31 10.07 -47.81 29.15
C ALA A 31 10.79 -49.09 28.71
N ARG A 32 10.94 -49.32 27.39
CA ARG A 32 11.65 -50.50 26.86
C ARG A 32 13.12 -50.51 27.28
N VAL A 33 13.78 -49.36 27.24
CA VAL A 33 15.19 -49.22 27.66
C VAL A 33 15.35 -49.44 29.17
N LEU A 34 14.43 -48.89 29.99
CA LEU A 34 14.46 -49.07 31.44
C LEU A 34 14.22 -50.52 31.86
N VAL A 35 13.28 -51.21 31.22
CA VAL A 35 13.03 -52.65 31.42
C VAL A 35 14.24 -53.46 30.99
N GLY A 36 14.83 -53.16 29.82
CA GLY A 36 16.05 -53.83 29.36
C GLY A 36 17.25 -53.66 30.31
N LEU A 37 17.37 -52.50 30.96
CA LEU A 37 18.37 -52.24 31.99
C LEU A 37 18.13 -53.00 33.30
N GLU A 38 16.88 -53.33 33.62
CA GLU A 38 16.54 -54.16 34.77
C GLU A 38 16.82 -55.65 34.50
N GLU A 39 16.54 -56.11 33.28
CA GLU A 39 16.69 -57.51 32.87
C GLU A 39 18.14 -57.91 32.52
N ALA A 40 19.05 -56.94 32.38
CA ALA A 40 20.46 -57.19 32.03
C ALA A 40 21.22 -57.92 33.16
N GLU A 41 22.06 -58.90 32.77
CA GLU A 41 22.90 -59.69 33.71
C GLU A 41 23.86 -58.83 34.56
N SER A 42 24.29 -57.68 34.02
CA SER A 42 25.11 -56.70 34.74
C SER A 42 24.47 -55.30 34.69
N ARG A 43 23.90 -54.89 35.82
CA ARG A 43 23.32 -53.56 35.97
C ARG A 43 24.44 -52.51 36.02
N PRO A 44 24.42 -51.47 35.16
CA PRO A 44 25.43 -50.42 35.25
C PRO A 44 25.34 -49.71 36.59
N GLU A 45 26.50 -49.40 37.20
CA GLU A 45 26.56 -48.65 38.47
C GLU A 45 25.95 -47.25 38.35
N ASP A 46 26.05 -46.65 37.17
CA ASP A 46 25.39 -45.39 36.84
C ASP A 46 24.57 -45.53 35.52
N PRO A 47 23.26 -45.77 35.62
CA PRO A 47 22.40 -45.95 34.44
C PRO A 47 22.26 -44.67 33.61
N VAL A 48 22.44 -43.48 34.21
CA VAL A 48 22.29 -42.21 33.49
C VAL A 48 23.50 -41.97 32.58
N SER A 49 24.72 -42.20 33.06
CA SER A 49 25.91 -42.09 32.20
C SER A 49 25.93 -43.17 31.12
N PHE A 50 25.46 -44.38 31.43
CA PHE A 50 25.29 -45.44 30.41
C PHE A 50 24.32 -45.02 29.31
N LEU A 51 23.15 -44.47 29.66
CA LEU A 51 22.18 -44.01 28.68
C LEU A 51 22.72 -42.87 27.81
N ARG A 52 23.45 -41.91 28.40
CA ARG A 52 24.13 -40.86 27.62
C ARG A 52 25.12 -41.47 26.64
N ALA A 53 26.00 -42.36 27.12
CA ALA A 53 26.96 -43.04 26.26
C ALA A 53 26.30 -43.85 25.14
N TYR A 54 25.15 -44.48 25.40
CA TYR A 54 24.38 -45.23 24.41
C TYR A 54 23.68 -44.33 23.38
N LEU A 55 23.13 -43.18 23.80
CA LEU A 55 22.54 -42.19 22.89
C LEU A 55 23.60 -41.46 22.04
N ASP A 56 24.82 -41.37 22.56
CA ASP A 56 25.98 -40.74 21.91
C ASP A 56 26.78 -41.71 21.03
N SER A 57 26.78 -43.01 21.34
CA SER A 57 27.51 -44.04 20.58
C SER A 57 27.02 -44.20 19.14
N GLY A 58 25.80 -43.74 18.85
CA GLY A 58 25.17 -43.87 17.54
C GLY A 58 24.60 -45.26 17.27
N ASP A 59 24.64 -46.17 18.26
CA ASP A 59 24.09 -47.54 18.21
C ASP A 59 22.56 -47.55 18.44
N LEU A 60 21.92 -46.48 17.96
CA LEU A 60 20.49 -46.23 18.04
C LEU A 60 19.76 -47.08 16.99
N PRO A 61 18.48 -47.46 17.25
CA PRO A 61 17.64 -48.08 16.25
C PRO A 61 17.66 -47.31 14.92
N GLU A 62 17.65 -48.03 13.80
CA GLU A 62 17.73 -47.45 12.45
C GLU A 62 16.71 -46.33 12.21
N VAL A 63 15.53 -46.45 12.81
CA VAL A 63 14.48 -45.41 12.81
C VAL A 63 14.97 -44.09 13.40
N VAL A 64 15.65 -44.12 14.55
CA VAL A 64 16.14 -42.90 15.24
C VAL A 64 17.33 -42.29 14.48
N ARG A 65 18.20 -43.12 13.91
CA ARG A 65 19.30 -42.65 13.05
C ARG A 65 18.78 -41.94 11.80
N LYS A 66 17.77 -42.52 11.13
CA LYS A 66 17.08 -41.90 10.00
C LYS A 66 16.42 -40.57 10.42
N HIS A 67 15.74 -40.52 11.56
CA HIS A 67 15.16 -39.28 12.07
C HIS A 67 16.22 -38.19 12.33
N ARG A 68 17.42 -38.54 12.84
CA ARG A 68 18.52 -37.56 13.00
C ARG A 68 19.01 -37.03 11.65
N GLU A 69 19.10 -37.86 10.63
CA GLU A 69 19.47 -37.45 9.27
C GLU A 69 18.38 -36.57 8.64
N ASP A 70 17.11 -36.95 8.80
CA ASP A 70 15.95 -36.18 8.33
C ASP A 70 15.88 -34.81 9.03
N VAL A 71 16.10 -34.73 10.34
CA VAL A 71 16.16 -33.46 11.09
C VAL A 71 17.27 -32.57 10.56
N LYS A 72 18.47 -33.10 10.28
CA LYS A 72 19.56 -32.32 9.68
C LYS A 72 19.22 -31.84 8.27
N ALA A 73 18.56 -32.68 7.47
CA ALA A 73 18.11 -32.31 6.12
C ALA A 73 17.05 -31.19 6.19
N ILE A 74 16.07 -31.32 7.09
CA ILE A 74 15.02 -30.33 7.32
C ILE A 74 15.61 -29.02 7.84
N GLN A 75 16.55 -29.05 8.78
CA GLN A 75 17.24 -27.85 9.27
C GLN A 75 17.96 -27.12 8.13
N LYS A 76 18.69 -27.86 7.29
CA LYS A 76 19.36 -27.30 6.12
C LYS A 76 18.38 -26.72 5.10
N GLU A 77 17.25 -27.37 4.86
CA GLU A 77 16.21 -26.85 3.98
C GLU A 77 15.57 -25.59 4.55
N ASN A 78 15.27 -25.59 5.85
CA ASN A 78 14.71 -24.45 6.57
C ASN A 78 15.66 -23.24 6.52
N GLU A 79 16.95 -23.44 6.76
CA GLU A 79 18.00 -22.41 6.59
C GLU A 79 18.04 -21.87 5.15
N SER A 80 17.98 -22.76 4.16
CA SER A 80 17.93 -22.40 2.73
C SER A 80 16.68 -21.59 2.37
N LEU A 81 15.52 -21.97 2.90
CA LEU A 81 14.26 -21.26 2.70
C LEU A 81 14.28 -19.89 3.36
N HIS A 82 14.81 -19.76 4.57
CA HIS A 82 14.99 -18.46 5.23
C HIS A 82 15.95 -17.56 4.45
N ALA A 83 17.06 -18.10 3.93
CA ALA A 83 17.96 -17.35 3.08
C ALA A 83 17.27 -16.82 1.82
N ARG A 84 16.45 -17.65 1.15
CA ARG A 84 15.65 -17.24 -0.01
C ARG A 84 14.57 -16.22 0.33
N ALA A 85 13.88 -16.39 1.45
CA ALA A 85 12.87 -15.45 1.90
C ALA A 85 13.49 -14.07 2.17
N SER A 86 14.65 -14.03 2.83
CA SER A 86 15.41 -12.80 3.09
C SER A 86 15.91 -12.15 1.79
N GLU A 87 16.35 -12.96 0.82
CA GLU A 87 16.76 -12.46 -0.50
C GLU A 87 15.59 -11.83 -1.25
N LEU A 88 14.45 -12.53 -1.32
CA LEU A 88 13.26 -12.06 -2.01
C LEU A 88 12.67 -10.81 -1.34
N SER A 89 12.67 -10.74 0.00
CA SER A 89 12.20 -9.54 0.70
C SER A 89 13.08 -8.33 0.43
N THR A 90 14.40 -8.52 0.31
CA THR A 90 15.35 -7.47 -0.05
C THR A 90 15.12 -7.00 -1.50
N ARG A 91 14.96 -7.95 -2.44
CA ARG A 91 14.66 -7.60 -3.83
C ARG A 91 13.32 -6.87 -3.97
N LEU A 92 12.31 -7.29 -3.20
CA LEU A 92 11.01 -6.64 -3.21
C LEU A 92 11.11 -5.20 -2.70
N SER A 93 11.84 -4.95 -1.61
CA SER A 93 12.02 -3.59 -1.07
C SER A 93 12.82 -2.69 -2.04
N GLU A 94 13.84 -3.23 -2.70
CA GLU A 94 14.60 -2.53 -3.75
C GLU A 94 13.69 -2.13 -4.91
N VAL A 95 12.84 -3.03 -5.40
CA VAL A 95 11.90 -2.75 -6.49
C VAL A 95 10.86 -1.71 -6.07
N ILE A 96 10.28 -1.82 -4.88
CA ILE A 96 9.34 -0.82 -4.36
C ILE A 96 10.00 0.57 -4.28
N SER A 97 11.22 0.64 -3.77
CA SER A 97 11.97 1.91 -3.71
C SER A 97 12.28 2.47 -5.11
N ALA A 98 12.60 1.61 -6.07
CA ALA A 98 12.86 2.02 -7.45
C ALA A 98 11.59 2.52 -8.16
N VAL A 99 10.43 1.90 -7.90
CA VAL A 99 9.13 2.35 -8.40
C VAL A 99 8.80 3.72 -7.82
N ALA A 100 8.90 3.91 -6.50
CA ALA A 100 8.63 5.18 -5.85
C ALA A 100 9.54 6.32 -6.39
N ALA A 101 10.84 6.04 -6.58
CA ALA A 101 11.78 7.01 -7.15
C ALA A 101 11.45 7.37 -8.61
N ARG A 102 10.93 6.42 -9.39
CA ARG A 102 10.49 6.66 -10.76
C ARG A 102 9.19 7.48 -10.80
N GLU A 103 8.25 7.18 -9.92
CA GLU A 103 7.00 7.93 -9.79
C GLU A 103 7.25 9.39 -9.42
N GLU A 104 8.19 9.66 -8.50
CA GLU A 104 8.59 11.03 -8.16
C GLU A 104 9.17 11.81 -9.35
N GLN A 105 9.74 11.13 -10.34
CA GLN A 105 10.24 11.75 -11.58
C GLN A 105 9.14 11.95 -12.63
N VAL A 106 8.17 11.04 -12.69
CA VAL A 106 7.12 11.01 -13.74
C VAL A 106 5.91 11.87 -13.38
N HIS A 107 5.54 11.96 -12.10
CA HIS A 107 4.35 12.70 -11.69
C HIS A 107 4.42 14.22 -11.91
N PRO A 108 5.53 14.93 -11.62
CA PRO A 108 5.58 16.38 -11.82
C PRO A 108 5.27 16.85 -13.25
N PRO A 109 5.85 16.27 -14.33
CA PRO A 109 5.51 16.70 -15.69
C PRO A 109 4.08 16.35 -16.08
N LEU A 110 3.54 15.21 -15.65
CA LEU A 110 2.15 14.84 -15.88
C LEU A 110 1.20 15.78 -15.14
N LEU A 111 1.53 16.18 -13.92
CA LEU A 111 0.72 17.12 -13.17
C LEU A 111 0.71 18.49 -13.85
N ALA A 112 1.86 18.96 -14.34
CA ALA A 112 1.94 20.19 -15.12
C ALA A 112 1.10 20.12 -16.41
N GLU A 113 1.10 18.98 -17.10
CA GLU A 113 0.25 18.72 -18.26
C GLU A 113 -1.23 18.76 -17.90
N LEU A 114 -1.62 18.09 -16.80
CA LEU A 114 -3.00 18.11 -16.32
C LEU A 114 -3.47 19.53 -16.01
N VAL A 115 -2.66 20.31 -15.29
CA VAL A 115 -3.02 21.69 -14.95
C VAL A 115 -3.13 22.53 -16.23
N ALA A 116 -2.19 22.38 -17.17
CA ALA A 116 -2.23 23.09 -18.45
C ALA A 116 -3.49 22.82 -19.29
N LEU A 117 -4.08 21.62 -19.20
CA LEU A 117 -5.35 21.29 -19.87
C LEU A 117 -6.52 22.14 -19.36
N PHE A 118 -6.48 22.61 -18.12
CA PHE A 118 -7.61 23.28 -17.45
C PHE A 118 -7.35 24.74 -17.08
N THR A 119 -6.11 25.22 -17.22
CA THR A 119 -5.74 26.63 -17.03
C THR A 119 -5.86 27.46 -18.31
N TYR A 120 -6.57 27.00 -19.34
CA TYR A 120 -6.72 27.80 -20.58
C TYR A 120 -7.41 29.13 -20.27
N GLU A 121 -6.62 30.20 -20.20
CA GLU A 121 -7.12 31.57 -20.23
C GLU A 121 -7.79 31.79 -21.58
N GLU A 122 -9.07 32.16 -21.56
CA GLU A 122 -9.76 32.62 -22.76
C GLU A 122 -8.90 33.71 -23.40
N PRO A 123 -8.47 33.54 -24.68
CA PRO A 123 -7.61 34.51 -25.31
C PRO A 123 -8.29 35.88 -25.22
N PRO A 124 -7.53 36.93 -24.87
CA PRO A 124 -8.12 38.25 -24.62
C PRO A 124 -9.04 38.61 -25.79
N PRO A 125 -10.26 39.10 -25.50
CA PRO A 125 -11.26 39.31 -26.53
C PRO A 125 -10.63 40.15 -27.65
N PRO A 126 -10.80 39.77 -28.93
CA PRO A 126 -10.18 40.48 -30.03
C PRO A 126 -10.58 41.96 -29.94
N PRO A 127 -9.65 42.91 -30.16
CA PRO A 127 -9.93 44.33 -29.99
C PRO A 127 -11.14 44.70 -30.85
N THR A 128 -12.26 45.03 -30.20
CA THR A 128 -13.52 45.33 -30.88
C THR A 128 -13.34 46.61 -31.68
N LYS A 129 -13.21 46.45 -33.02
CA LYS A 129 -13.15 47.56 -33.98
C LYS A 129 -14.51 48.25 -34.05
N GLY A 130 -14.88 49.06 -33.06
CA GLY A 130 -16.26 49.54 -32.99
C GLY A 130 -16.53 50.64 -31.97
N GLY A 131 -15.68 51.66 -31.87
CA GLY A 131 -15.97 52.81 -31.00
C GLY A 131 -15.24 54.07 -31.43
N LYS A 132 -15.81 54.82 -32.38
CA LYS A 132 -15.34 56.18 -32.64
C LYS A 132 -15.64 57.05 -31.41
N GLY A 133 -14.61 57.43 -30.66
CA GLY A 133 -14.63 58.69 -29.91
C GLY A 133 -14.57 58.61 -28.38
N LYS A 134 -13.61 57.88 -27.81
CA LYS A 134 -13.01 58.25 -26.52
C LYS A 134 -11.52 57.92 -26.60
N LYS A 135 -10.65 58.93 -26.45
CA LYS A 135 -9.21 58.72 -26.24
C LYS A 135 -9.06 58.11 -24.83
N GLU A 136 -9.27 56.81 -24.72
CA GLU A 136 -8.84 56.06 -23.55
C GLU A 136 -7.32 55.98 -23.61
N ALA A 137 -6.66 56.25 -22.48
CA ALA A 137 -5.22 56.14 -22.37
C ALA A 137 -4.80 54.71 -22.75
N PRO A 138 -3.65 54.52 -23.43
CA PRO A 138 -3.16 53.18 -23.73
C PRO A 138 -3.12 52.38 -22.43
N PRO A 139 -3.64 51.14 -22.41
CA PRO A 139 -3.54 50.28 -21.24
C PRO A 139 -2.06 50.19 -20.84
N PRO A 140 -1.74 50.28 -19.54
CA PRO A 140 -0.36 50.17 -19.08
C PRO A 140 0.24 48.88 -19.63
N GLU A 141 1.45 48.96 -20.18
CA GLU A 141 2.17 47.76 -20.63
C GLU A 141 2.26 46.79 -19.44
N PRO A 142 1.92 45.50 -19.62
CA PRO A 142 2.00 44.53 -18.55
C PRO A 142 3.44 44.52 -18.03
N ASP A 143 3.58 44.68 -16.72
CA ASP A 143 4.88 44.69 -16.06
C ASP A 143 5.59 43.35 -16.36
N PRO A 144 6.72 43.34 -17.10
CA PRO A 144 7.42 42.10 -17.45
C PRO A 144 8.02 41.42 -16.21
N THR A 145 8.02 42.09 -15.06
CA THR A 145 8.43 41.57 -13.75
C THR A 145 7.27 41.06 -12.89
N ALA A 146 6.02 41.18 -13.33
CA ALA A 146 4.90 40.57 -12.63
C ALA A 146 5.04 39.04 -12.69
N GLU A 147 5.33 38.41 -11.55
CA GLU A 147 5.30 36.95 -11.41
C GLU A 147 3.91 36.47 -11.83
N LEU A 148 3.87 35.58 -12.82
CA LEU A 148 2.63 34.90 -13.20
C LEU A 148 2.12 34.16 -11.96
N PRO A 149 0.80 34.22 -11.67
CA PRO A 149 0.24 33.44 -10.58
C PRO A 149 0.60 31.96 -10.79
N PRO A 150 0.87 31.21 -9.70
CA PRO A 150 1.14 29.79 -9.82
C PRO A 150 -0.03 29.12 -10.54
N PRO A 151 0.24 28.11 -11.39
CA PRO A 151 -0.82 27.43 -12.11
C PRO A 151 -1.71 26.67 -11.11
N GLU A 152 -3.03 26.77 -11.28
CA GLU A 152 -4.02 26.15 -10.40
C GLU A 152 -4.99 25.28 -11.19
N LEU A 153 -5.39 24.13 -10.62
CA LEU A 153 -6.35 23.23 -11.24
C LEU A 153 -7.78 23.61 -10.84
N ASP A 154 -8.63 23.95 -11.81
CA ASP A 154 -10.08 24.05 -11.63
C ASP A 154 -10.70 22.65 -11.71
N LEU A 155 -10.99 22.08 -10.54
CA LEU A 155 -11.53 20.71 -10.42
C LEU A 155 -12.90 20.58 -11.06
N SER A 156 -13.70 21.65 -11.08
CA SER A 156 -15.05 21.63 -11.66
C SER A 156 -14.98 21.41 -13.17
N LYS A 157 -14.06 22.12 -13.84
CA LYS A 157 -13.80 21.94 -15.28
C LYS A 157 -13.20 20.57 -15.58
N ALA A 158 -12.24 20.14 -14.76
CA ALA A 158 -11.60 18.83 -14.91
C ALA A 158 -12.60 17.69 -14.77
N TYR A 159 -13.44 17.73 -13.74
CA TYR A 159 -14.48 16.74 -13.52
C TYR A 159 -15.54 16.75 -14.62
N ALA A 160 -15.97 17.93 -15.09
CA ALA A 160 -16.91 18.02 -16.19
C ALA A 160 -16.37 17.34 -17.46
N ALA A 161 -15.11 17.61 -17.83
CA ALA A 161 -14.44 16.98 -18.96
C ALA A 161 -14.34 15.45 -18.81
N LEU A 162 -13.96 14.96 -17.62
CA LEU A 162 -13.88 13.53 -17.33
C LEU A 162 -15.24 12.84 -17.36
N SER A 163 -16.25 13.46 -16.76
CA SER A 163 -17.59 12.88 -16.62
C SER A 163 -18.30 12.69 -17.96
N ALA A 164 -17.91 13.44 -19.00
CA ALA A 164 -18.40 13.25 -20.36
C ALA A 164 -18.01 11.87 -20.93
N SER A 165 -16.93 11.27 -20.47
CA SER A 165 -16.48 9.93 -20.89
C SER A 165 -17.01 8.80 -19.99
N PHE A 166 -17.72 9.12 -18.90
CA PHE A 166 -18.18 8.10 -17.96
C PHE A 166 -19.37 7.32 -18.55
N PRO A 167 -19.38 5.98 -18.44
CA PRO A 167 -20.48 5.18 -18.95
C PRO A 167 -21.76 5.44 -18.13
N PRO A 168 -22.94 5.41 -18.78
CA PRO A 168 -24.21 5.36 -18.04
C PRO A 168 -24.30 4.01 -17.33
N SER A 169 -24.38 4.02 -16.00
CA SER A 169 -24.56 2.82 -15.17
C SER A 169 -25.56 3.13 -14.06
N ASP A 170 -26.54 2.25 -13.85
CA ASP A 170 -27.62 2.48 -12.88
C ASP A 170 -27.10 2.62 -11.44
N ASP A 171 -25.96 1.99 -11.14
CA ASP A 171 -25.30 2.04 -9.83
C ASP A 171 -24.13 3.04 -9.79
N ALA A 172 -24.00 3.92 -10.79
CA ALA A 172 -22.90 4.89 -10.84
C ALA A 172 -23.02 5.94 -9.72
N PRO A 173 -21.96 6.16 -8.91
CA PRO A 173 -22.00 7.19 -7.87
C PRO A 173 -22.17 8.61 -8.44
N TRP A 174 -21.76 8.84 -9.69
CA TRP A 174 -21.93 10.12 -10.39
C TRP A 174 -23.34 10.36 -10.97
N LEU A 175 -24.25 9.38 -10.91
CA LEU A 175 -25.65 9.52 -11.36
C LEU A 175 -26.66 9.51 -10.21
N VAL A 176 -26.20 9.41 -8.95
CA VAL A 176 -27.08 9.43 -7.77
C VAL A 176 -27.80 10.78 -7.67
N GLU A 177 -29.11 10.75 -7.46
CA GLU A 177 -29.93 11.97 -7.31
C GLU A 177 -29.40 12.83 -6.15
N GLY A 178 -29.11 14.10 -6.43
CA GLY A 178 -28.54 15.03 -5.46
C GLY A 178 -27.01 14.97 -5.33
N PHE A 179 -26.31 14.18 -6.15
CA PHE A 179 -24.86 14.26 -6.24
C PHE A 179 -24.40 15.63 -6.74
N GLU A 180 -23.57 16.30 -5.95
CA GLU A 180 -22.91 17.55 -6.34
C GLU A 180 -21.49 17.23 -6.84
N PRO A 181 -21.12 17.63 -8.07
CA PRO A 181 -19.78 17.36 -8.59
C PRO A 181 -18.72 18.05 -7.74
N PRO A 182 -17.52 17.45 -7.58
CA PRO A 182 -16.46 18.08 -6.81
C PRO A 182 -16.03 19.37 -7.49
N THR A 183 -15.84 20.42 -6.70
CA THR A 183 -15.49 21.77 -7.15
C THR A 183 -14.28 22.30 -6.39
N GLY A 184 -13.78 23.47 -6.82
CA GLY A 184 -12.67 24.17 -6.18
C GLY A 184 -11.47 24.37 -7.10
N VAL A 185 -10.57 25.25 -6.65
CA VAL A 185 -9.33 25.59 -7.35
C VAL A 185 -8.16 25.21 -6.44
N TYR A 186 -7.25 24.39 -6.95
CA TYR A 186 -6.21 23.75 -6.15
C TYR A 186 -4.83 24.05 -6.70
N GLY A 187 -3.94 24.56 -5.84
CA GLY A 187 -2.54 24.81 -6.17
C GLY A 187 -1.66 23.57 -6.05
N ASN A 188 -0.41 23.68 -6.52
CA ASN A 188 0.56 22.57 -6.63
C ASN A 188 0.72 21.74 -5.35
N THR A 189 0.76 22.36 -4.16
CA THR A 189 0.95 21.61 -2.91
C THR A 189 -0.18 20.63 -2.62
N ALA A 190 -1.43 21.03 -2.86
CA ALA A 190 -2.58 20.15 -2.68
C ALA A 190 -2.60 19.05 -3.76
N LEU A 191 -2.26 19.42 -4.99
CA LEU A 191 -2.19 18.50 -6.12
C LEU A 191 -1.10 17.44 -5.94
N ASP A 192 0.09 17.80 -5.46
CA ASP A 192 1.18 16.85 -5.18
C ASP A 192 0.78 15.82 -4.13
N ALA A 193 0.14 16.28 -3.04
CA ALA A 193 -0.36 15.39 -2.00
C ALA A 193 -1.48 14.47 -2.51
N TRP A 194 -2.37 15.01 -3.34
CA TRP A 194 -3.44 14.24 -3.97
C TRP A 194 -2.88 13.16 -4.89
N VAL A 195 -1.88 13.49 -5.71
CA VAL A 195 -1.22 12.53 -6.60
C VAL A 195 -0.57 11.40 -5.80
N ARG A 196 0.15 11.75 -4.72
CA ARG A 196 0.75 10.75 -3.82
C ARG A 196 -0.30 9.86 -3.15
N ARG A 197 -1.49 10.38 -2.84
CA ARG A 197 -2.56 9.61 -2.20
C ARG A 197 -3.33 8.70 -3.16
N CYS A 198 -3.45 9.09 -4.44
CA CYS A 198 -4.38 8.43 -5.37
C CYS A 198 -3.72 7.64 -6.49
N PHE A 199 -2.51 8.01 -6.93
CA PHE A 199 -1.91 7.46 -8.15
C PHE A 199 -0.54 6.81 -7.96
N VAL A 200 0.08 6.96 -6.79
CA VAL A 200 1.33 6.29 -6.44
C VAL A 200 1.11 4.80 -6.22
N PHE A 201 2.13 4.00 -6.54
CA PHE A 201 2.12 2.56 -6.38
C PHE A 201 1.74 2.14 -4.96
N GLY A 202 0.71 1.30 -4.85
CA GLY A 202 0.25 0.76 -3.57
C GLY A 202 -0.60 1.73 -2.76
N SER A 203 -1.01 2.87 -3.33
CA SER A 203 -2.05 3.70 -2.74
C SER A 203 -3.36 2.91 -2.60
N ASP A 204 -4.14 3.23 -1.56
CA ASP A 204 -5.41 2.55 -1.30
C ASP A 204 -6.33 2.58 -2.53
N LEU A 205 -6.38 3.72 -3.23
CA LEU A 205 -7.25 3.87 -4.39
C LEU A 205 -6.80 3.01 -5.57
N GLN A 206 -5.48 2.96 -5.84
CA GLN A 206 -4.94 2.11 -6.90
C GLN A 206 -5.12 0.61 -6.58
N CYS A 207 -5.07 0.22 -5.31
CA CYS A 207 -5.35 -1.17 -4.88
C CYS A 207 -6.79 -1.60 -5.16
N HIS A 208 -7.76 -0.68 -5.13
CA HIS A 208 -9.18 -0.97 -5.41
C HIS A 208 -9.55 -0.77 -6.88
N HIS A 209 -8.78 0.04 -7.63
CA HIS A 209 -9.06 0.38 -9.03
C HIS A 209 -7.86 0.09 -9.92
N VAL A 210 -7.81 -1.14 -10.44
CA VAL A 210 -6.72 -1.59 -11.32
C VAL A 210 -6.66 -0.72 -12.58
N GLY A 211 -5.48 -0.22 -12.91
CA GLY A 211 -5.25 0.64 -14.08
C GLY A 211 -5.45 2.14 -13.82
N LEU A 212 -5.90 2.53 -12.62
CA LEU A 212 -5.95 3.93 -12.23
C LEU A 212 -4.53 4.53 -12.22
N SER A 213 -4.32 5.57 -13.00
CA SER A 213 -3.06 6.31 -13.05
C SER A 213 -3.31 7.76 -13.46
N LEU A 214 -2.38 8.65 -13.12
CA LEU A 214 -2.45 10.06 -13.51
C LEU A 214 -2.46 10.22 -15.03
N GLN A 215 -1.73 9.37 -15.76
CA GLN A 215 -1.73 9.37 -17.22
C GLN A 215 -3.12 9.01 -17.78
N GLN A 216 -3.79 7.98 -17.24
CA GLN A 216 -5.15 7.64 -17.66
C GLN A 216 -6.13 8.78 -17.38
N LEU A 217 -5.97 9.51 -16.27
CA LEU A 217 -6.78 10.68 -15.97
C LEU A 217 -6.58 11.76 -17.04
N ILE A 218 -5.34 12.09 -17.40
CA ILE A 218 -5.00 13.07 -18.45
C ILE A 218 -5.56 12.65 -19.80
N GLU A 219 -5.34 11.39 -20.18
CA GLU A 219 -5.87 10.83 -21.43
C GLU A 219 -7.39 10.98 -21.47
N CYS A 220 -8.11 10.57 -20.42
CA CYS A 220 -9.57 10.69 -20.36
C CYS A 220 -10.03 12.16 -20.42
N ALA A 221 -9.37 13.05 -19.67
CA ALA A 221 -9.66 14.48 -19.68
C ALA A 221 -9.46 15.13 -21.05
N SER A 222 -8.48 14.65 -21.83
CA SER A 222 -8.13 15.21 -23.14
C SER A 222 -9.01 14.73 -24.30
N ARG A 223 -9.74 13.62 -24.14
CA ARG A 223 -10.53 13.00 -25.22
C ARG A 223 -11.76 13.80 -25.63
N GLY A 224 -12.33 14.60 -24.73
CA GLY A 224 -13.58 15.32 -24.97
C GLY A 224 -14.80 14.39 -25.12
N GLU A 225 -15.90 14.91 -25.71
CA GLU A 225 -17.21 14.23 -25.76
C GLU A 225 -17.34 13.11 -26.82
N ALA A 226 -16.37 12.93 -27.72
CA ALA A 226 -16.56 12.17 -28.97
C ALA A 226 -16.05 10.73 -28.96
N GLU A 227 -15.44 10.25 -27.87
CA GLU A 227 -14.84 8.91 -27.81
C GLU A 227 -15.71 7.88 -27.08
N GLU A 228 -15.40 6.60 -27.31
CA GLU A 228 -16.04 5.48 -26.62
C GLU A 228 -15.94 5.64 -25.10
N PRO A 229 -17.02 5.36 -24.35
CA PRO A 229 -17.01 5.50 -22.90
C PRO A 229 -15.95 4.59 -22.29
N ILE A 230 -15.31 5.08 -21.24
CA ILE A 230 -14.30 4.30 -20.51
C ILE A 230 -14.95 3.15 -19.73
N SER A 231 -14.15 2.19 -19.27
CA SER A 231 -14.68 1.10 -18.45
C SER A 231 -15.29 1.64 -17.14
N PRO A 232 -16.38 1.04 -16.65
CA PRO A 232 -17.03 1.49 -15.42
C PRO A 232 -16.11 1.42 -14.19
N GLU A 233 -15.19 0.45 -14.15
CA GLU A 233 -14.20 0.31 -13.09
C GLU A 233 -13.19 1.47 -13.07
N LEU A 234 -12.72 1.90 -14.25
CA LEU A 234 -11.84 3.05 -14.38
C LEU A 234 -12.58 4.36 -14.08
N ALA A 235 -13.81 4.51 -14.56
CA ALA A 235 -14.66 5.66 -14.24
C ALA A 235 -14.89 5.81 -12.73
N ALA A 236 -15.16 4.71 -12.01
CA ALA A 236 -15.28 4.69 -10.56
C ALA A 236 -13.98 5.14 -9.87
N GLY A 237 -12.83 4.66 -10.33
CA GLY A 237 -11.53 5.07 -9.79
C GLY A 237 -11.22 6.54 -10.02
N LEU A 238 -11.47 7.06 -11.23
CA LEU A 238 -11.27 8.47 -11.58
C LEU A 238 -12.22 9.38 -10.81
N HIS A 239 -13.49 8.99 -10.68
CA HIS A 239 -14.47 9.69 -9.86
C HIS A 239 -14.01 9.78 -8.40
N ALA A 240 -13.64 8.64 -7.80
CA ALA A 240 -13.15 8.60 -6.41
C ALA A 240 -11.88 9.43 -6.23
N ALA A 241 -10.99 9.47 -7.22
CA ALA A 241 -9.81 10.34 -7.22
C ALA A 241 -10.22 11.83 -7.23
N CYS A 242 -11.18 12.24 -8.05
CA CYS A 242 -11.65 13.63 -8.06
C CYS A 242 -12.33 14.03 -6.73
N VAL A 243 -13.11 13.13 -6.14
CA VAL A 243 -13.79 13.37 -4.85
C VAL A 243 -12.79 13.46 -3.68
N SER A 244 -11.62 12.82 -3.78
CA SER A 244 -10.61 12.87 -2.71
C SER A 244 -9.80 14.17 -2.68
N LEU A 245 -9.68 14.90 -3.80
CA LEU A 245 -8.88 16.12 -3.88
C LEU A 245 -9.31 17.20 -2.87
N PRO A 246 -10.61 17.55 -2.74
CA PRO A 246 -11.08 18.48 -1.71
C PRO A 246 -10.71 18.04 -0.29
N LEU A 247 -10.78 16.73 -0.01
CA LEU A 247 -10.46 16.18 1.31
C LEU A 247 -8.97 16.32 1.63
N VAL A 248 -8.10 16.00 0.66
CA VAL A 248 -6.65 16.17 0.80
C VAL A 248 -6.29 17.64 1.00
N ALA A 249 -6.92 18.54 0.24
CA ALA A 249 -6.68 19.97 0.39
C ALA A 249 -7.10 20.49 1.78
N ALA A 250 -8.21 19.99 2.33
CA ALA A 250 -8.66 20.34 3.67
C ALA A 250 -7.69 19.86 4.77
N GLU A 251 -7.12 18.66 4.63
CA GLU A 251 -6.12 18.11 5.55
C GLU A 251 -4.82 18.94 5.60
N LEU A 252 -4.41 19.53 4.46
CA LEU A 252 -3.21 20.37 4.35
C LEU A 252 -3.40 21.80 4.87
N MET A 253 -4.65 22.23 5.10
CA MET A 253 -4.99 23.58 5.54
C MET A 253 -5.56 23.60 6.97
N PRO A 254 -4.90 22.99 8.00
CA PRO A 254 -5.47 22.84 9.34
C PRO A 254 -5.66 24.16 10.10
N HIS A 255 -5.15 25.29 9.58
CA HIS A 255 -5.14 26.58 10.27
C HIS A 255 -5.93 27.72 9.59
N ALA A 256 -6.57 27.49 8.44
CA ALA A 256 -7.32 28.56 7.76
C ALA A 256 -8.73 28.80 8.33
N ALA A 257 -9.24 27.92 9.20
CA ALA A 257 -10.63 27.95 9.67
C ALA A 257 -10.79 27.76 11.19
N ALA A 258 -9.94 28.39 12.01
CA ALA A 258 -10.45 28.86 13.30
C ALA A 258 -11.14 30.20 13.01
N PRO A 259 -12.48 30.26 12.88
CA PRO A 259 -13.14 31.56 12.87
C PRO A 259 -12.67 32.26 14.13
N ALA A 260 -12.06 33.44 13.99
CA ALA A 260 -11.77 34.30 15.12
C ALA A 260 -13.09 34.45 15.87
N ALA A 261 -13.19 33.77 17.01
CA ALA A 261 -14.31 33.96 17.92
C ALA A 261 -14.24 35.45 18.30
N GLU A 262 -15.16 36.23 17.76
CA GLU A 262 -15.35 37.62 18.16
C GLU A 262 -15.65 37.63 19.67
N GLU A 263 -14.67 38.03 20.47
CA GLU A 263 -14.87 38.51 21.86
C GLU A 263 -15.32 39.98 21.87
#